data_AF-A0A077R1F4-F1
#
_entry.id   AF-A0A077R1F4-F1
#
_cell.length_a   1.000
_cell.length_b   1.000
_cell.length_c   1.000
_cell.angle_alpha   90.00
_cell.angle_beta   90.00
_cell.angle_gamma   90.00
#
_symmetry.space_group_name_H-M   'P 1'
#
loop_
_entity.id
_entity.type
_entity.pdbx_description
1 polymer ?
#
loop_
_entity_poly.entity_id
_entity_poly.type
_entity_poly.pdbx_seq_one_letter_code
_entity_poly.pdbx_strand_id
1 'polypeptide(L)'
;MSLSTSATQHDHQRIYRRQSQYQYIADEQDPLKAAADIQQMQYVPNNSSVPSLDWLIIKDDGGTSNPPWLSQVPFVQTPSTDTIQVADGSMGWKAVPDLQGFTLNRTWQVLPNLVMPMYISQNYKPGQDNSRIQRAIISMPGKPRDSWKYANFFRNALAVAASNPANGISTDQVVIVSPVFLNSDDKEAGAVKDGELYWRGSQWQSGHRVRNEPEIKLSSYHVLDNITDWIFKSGEFPSMKQVVVGGHSMGGQAVQRYAVLKKTKAYDDNLHFWVGNPGSWVWLDDQRPYQNASCYGWNNWGYGFGNITSVIGYARRDVNASKEAIVERFRSRKVHYAIGLADTGPGDTHCQAKMQGGSHLDRGSQFVLSLGRLGGFPPKHTFDVIAGTSHQDYPMIRADKSVQRIFLSDFNTSFPLLANTTNPGDRPPHSHRDPTKPKLKMFSTPKHRIIATGLLGGSVFFTVAFFSVLPFMFTDNYDGRAYEVELSNRRRLLS
;
A
#
# COMPACT_ATOMS: atom_id res chain seq x y z
N MET A 1 -3.52 -23.74 -30.03
CA MET A 1 -4.64 -22.79 -29.87
C MET A 1 -5.99 -23.45 -29.56
N SER A 2 -6.30 -24.68 -30.00
CA SER A 2 -7.61 -25.32 -29.75
C SER A 2 -7.81 -25.91 -28.33
N LEU A 3 -6.73 -26.30 -27.64
CA LEU A 3 -6.80 -26.91 -26.30
C LEU A 3 -7.03 -25.91 -25.16
N SER A 4 -6.58 -24.65 -25.29
CA SER A 4 -6.80 -23.63 -24.25
C SER A 4 -8.23 -23.09 -24.28
N THR A 5 -8.84 -22.99 -25.47
CA THR A 5 -10.23 -22.57 -25.64
C THR A 5 -11.23 -23.56 -25.03
N SER A 6 -10.97 -24.88 -25.10
CA SER A 6 -11.88 -25.88 -24.52
C SER A 6 -11.86 -25.90 -23.00
N ALA A 7 -10.68 -25.72 -22.37
CA ALA A 7 -10.54 -25.63 -20.91
C ALA A 7 -11.22 -24.38 -20.34
N THR A 8 -11.02 -23.21 -20.93
CA THR A 8 -11.67 -21.96 -20.50
C THR A 8 -13.19 -22.01 -20.66
N GLN A 9 -13.69 -22.63 -21.73
CA GLN A 9 -15.13 -22.82 -21.95
C GLN A 9 -15.74 -23.82 -20.94
N HIS A 10 -15.01 -24.87 -20.59
CA HIS A 10 -15.43 -25.86 -19.59
C HIS A 10 -15.48 -25.27 -18.17
N ASP A 11 -14.48 -24.48 -17.76
CA ASP A 11 -14.48 -23.82 -16.45
C ASP A 11 -15.57 -22.74 -16.34
N HIS A 12 -15.81 -21.98 -17.41
CA HIS A 12 -16.93 -21.04 -17.47
C HIS A 12 -18.28 -21.74 -17.30
N GLN A 13 -18.49 -22.90 -17.93
CA GLN A 13 -19.72 -23.69 -17.76
C GLN A 13 -19.86 -24.23 -16.32
N ARG A 14 -18.76 -24.63 -15.67
CA ARG A 14 -18.78 -25.09 -14.26
C ARG A 14 -19.12 -23.95 -13.30
N ILE A 15 -18.54 -22.77 -13.49
CA ILE A 15 -18.88 -21.55 -12.73
C ILE A 15 -20.36 -21.21 -12.91
N TYR A 16 -20.82 -21.12 -14.15
CA TYR A 16 -22.20 -20.73 -14.45
C TYR A 16 -23.21 -21.71 -13.83
N ARG A 17 -23.00 -23.03 -13.99
CA ARG A 17 -23.88 -24.03 -13.38
C ARG A 17 -23.97 -23.88 -11.86
N ARG A 18 -22.82 -23.68 -11.19
CA ARG A 18 -22.80 -23.56 -9.73
C ARG A 18 -23.43 -22.27 -9.21
N GLN A 19 -23.18 -21.16 -9.89
CA GLN A 19 -23.69 -19.85 -9.50
C GLN A 19 -25.13 -19.61 -9.93
N SER A 20 -25.68 -20.38 -10.87
CA SER A 20 -27.03 -20.14 -11.42
C SER A 20 -28.11 -19.96 -10.36
N GLN A 21 -28.10 -20.79 -9.31
CA GLN A 21 -29.04 -20.68 -8.18
C GLN A 21 -28.82 -19.46 -7.28
N TYR A 22 -27.66 -18.82 -7.37
CA TYR A 22 -27.25 -17.64 -6.59
C TYR A 22 -27.18 -16.36 -7.43
N GLN A 23 -27.59 -16.41 -8.71
CA GLN A 23 -27.53 -15.26 -9.62
C GLN A 23 -28.28 -14.04 -9.04
N TYR A 24 -29.39 -14.28 -8.34
CA TYR A 24 -30.17 -13.22 -7.69
C TYR A 24 -29.35 -12.37 -6.70
N ILE A 25 -28.30 -12.94 -6.07
CA ILE A 25 -27.39 -12.22 -5.18
C ILE A 25 -26.57 -11.20 -5.97
N ALA A 26 -26.13 -11.58 -7.18
CA ALA A 26 -25.44 -10.66 -8.07
C ALA A 26 -26.37 -9.59 -8.65
N ASP A 27 -27.69 -9.81 -8.68
CA ASP A 27 -28.64 -8.82 -9.18
C ASP A 27 -29.19 -7.90 -8.06
N GLU A 28 -28.96 -8.29 -6.80
CA GLU A 28 -29.39 -7.55 -5.61
C GLU A 28 -28.71 -6.16 -5.53
N GLN A 29 -29.54 -5.14 -5.26
CA GLN A 29 -29.12 -3.74 -5.20
C GLN A 29 -28.85 -3.28 -3.77
N ASP A 30 -29.47 -3.89 -2.77
CA ASP A 30 -29.17 -3.63 -1.36
C ASP A 30 -27.87 -4.35 -0.96
N PRO A 31 -26.79 -3.60 -0.63
CA PRO A 31 -25.50 -4.19 -0.24
C PRO A 31 -25.58 -5.11 0.97
N LEU A 32 -26.39 -4.77 1.97
CA LEU A 32 -26.51 -5.55 3.19
C LEU A 32 -27.33 -6.81 2.94
N LYS A 33 -28.38 -6.73 2.13
CA LYS A 33 -29.14 -7.90 1.71
C LYS A 33 -28.29 -8.86 0.87
N ALA A 34 -27.59 -8.36 -0.15
CA ALA A 34 -26.68 -9.19 -0.95
C ALA A 34 -25.64 -9.90 -0.08
N ALA A 35 -25.03 -9.18 0.88
CA ALA A 35 -24.08 -9.76 1.81
C ALA A 35 -24.71 -10.79 2.75
N ALA A 36 -25.93 -10.56 3.23
CA ALA A 36 -26.67 -11.51 4.07
C ALA A 36 -27.05 -12.77 3.29
N ASP A 37 -27.46 -12.64 2.02
CA ASP A 37 -27.82 -13.76 1.15
C ASP A 37 -26.58 -14.62 0.82
N ILE A 38 -25.40 -14.01 0.67
CA ILE A 38 -24.12 -14.75 0.56
C ILE A 38 -23.88 -15.63 1.78
N GLN A 39 -24.24 -15.15 2.97
CA GLN A 39 -24.11 -15.90 4.21
C GLN A 39 -25.15 -17.03 4.35
N GLN A 40 -26.07 -17.18 3.40
CA GLN A 40 -26.96 -18.35 3.26
C GLN A 40 -26.48 -19.35 2.20
N MET A 41 -25.44 -19.01 1.43
CA MET A 41 -24.90 -19.90 0.41
C MET A 41 -24.25 -21.13 1.03
N GLN A 42 -24.46 -22.29 0.40
CA GLN A 42 -23.85 -23.54 0.86
C GLN A 42 -22.31 -23.45 0.87
N TYR A 43 -21.69 -23.82 1.99
CA TYR A 43 -20.23 -23.83 2.21
C TYR A 43 -19.49 -22.48 2.19
N VAL A 44 -20.22 -21.36 2.17
CA VAL A 44 -19.64 -20.02 2.34
C VAL A 44 -19.50 -19.64 3.83
N PRO A 45 -20.57 -19.62 4.65
CA PRO A 45 -20.48 -19.27 6.07
C PRO A 45 -19.86 -20.41 6.89
N ASN A 46 -19.42 -20.09 8.11
CA ASN A 46 -18.96 -21.05 9.13
C ASN A 46 -17.76 -21.93 8.74
N ASN A 47 -17.05 -21.58 7.67
CA ASN A 47 -15.87 -22.30 7.26
C ASN A 47 -14.61 -21.46 7.51
N SER A 48 -14.23 -21.20 8.76
CA SER A 48 -12.90 -20.63 9.07
C SER A 48 -11.73 -21.56 8.66
N SER A 49 -12.06 -22.77 8.16
CA SER A 49 -11.18 -23.81 7.65
C SER A 49 -11.00 -23.71 6.13
N VAL A 50 -10.12 -24.54 5.59
CA VAL A 50 -9.85 -24.60 4.15
C VAL A 50 -11.17 -24.78 3.39
N PRO A 51 -11.49 -23.94 2.37
CA PRO A 51 -12.67 -24.13 1.55
C PRO A 51 -12.65 -25.52 0.93
N SER A 52 -13.82 -26.15 0.80
CA SER A 52 -13.94 -27.44 0.12
C SER A 52 -13.20 -27.37 -1.22
N LEU A 53 -12.33 -28.32 -1.53
CA LEU A 53 -11.57 -28.31 -2.80
C LEU A 53 -12.51 -28.42 -4.01
N ASP A 54 -13.66 -29.05 -3.83
CA ASP A 54 -14.74 -29.11 -4.83
C ASP A 54 -15.39 -27.74 -5.05
N TRP A 55 -15.27 -26.85 -4.05
CA TRP A 55 -15.43 -25.38 -4.01
C TRP A 55 -14.79 -24.55 -5.14
N LEU A 56 -13.51 -24.85 -5.35
CA LEU A 56 -12.54 -24.05 -6.09
C LEU A 56 -12.60 -24.43 -7.57
N ILE A 57 -13.54 -23.85 -8.29
CA ILE A 57 -13.72 -24.15 -9.72
C ILE A 57 -12.52 -23.68 -10.54
N ILE A 58 -12.01 -22.48 -10.23
CA ILE A 58 -10.81 -21.90 -10.83
C ILE A 58 -9.75 -21.74 -9.74
N LYS A 59 -8.57 -22.29 -10.00
CA LYS A 59 -7.44 -22.36 -9.05
C LYS A 59 -6.32 -21.37 -9.36
N ASP A 60 -6.38 -20.70 -10.51
CA ASP A 60 -5.45 -19.65 -10.92
C ASP A 60 -6.12 -18.26 -10.90
N ASP A 61 -5.32 -17.21 -11.07
CA ASP A 61 -5.79 -15.83 -11.19
C ASP A 61 -6.31 -15.50 -12.61
N GLY A 62 -6.60 -16.55 -13.39
CA GLY A 62 -6.59 -16.56 -14.85
C GLY A 62 -7.72 -15.80 -15.54
N GLY A 63 -7.47 -15.43 -16.80
CA GLY A 63 -8.40 -14.72 -17.67
C GLY A 63 -7.66 -13.81 -18.65
N THR A 64 -6.83 -14.36 -19.52
CA THR A 64 -5.93 -13.59 -20.41
C THR A 64 -6.54 -13.31 -21.79
N SER A 65 -7.87 -13.29 -21.88
CA SER A 65 -8.58 -13.02 -23.13
C SER A 65 -9.99 -12.48 -22.89
N ASN A 66 -10.53 -11.84 -23.92
CA ASN A 66 -11.93 -11.48 -23.97
C ASN A 66 -12.81 -12.72 -24.18
N PRO A 67 -13.99 -12.78 -23.54
CA PRO A 67 -14.96 -13.82 -23.82
C PRO A 67 -15.51 -13.70 -25.25
N PRO A 68 -16.16 -14.75 -25.80
CA PRO A 68 -16.62 -14.76 -27.20
C PRO A 68 -17.49 -13.57 -27.60
N TRP A 69 -18.36 -13.08 -26.69
CA TRP A 69 -19.23 -11.91 -26.94
C TRP A 69 -18.50 -10.56 -26.95
N LEU A 70 -17.21 -10.54 -26.60
CA LEU A 70 -16.31 -9.38 -26.69
C LEU A 70 -15.16 -9.65 -27.68
N SER A 71 -15.30 -10.63 -28.58
CA SER A 71 -14.27 -10.99 -29.56
C SER A 71 -13.90 -9.88 -30.53
N GLN A 72 -14.81 -8.92 -30.76
CA GLN A 72 -14.59 -7.71 -31.55
C GLN A 72 -13.67 -6.70 -30.88
N VAL A 73 -13.51 -6.75 -29.55
CA VAL A 73 -12.64 -5.83 -28.81
C VAL A 73 -11.24 -6.45 -28.75
N PRO A 74 -10.21 -5.80 -29.31
CA PRO A 74 -8.85 -6.32 -29.25
C PRO A 74 -8.39 -6.50 -27.80
N PHE A 75 -7.76 -7.63 -27.51
CA PHE A 75 -7.09 -7.87 -26.24
C PHE A 75 -5.58 -7.87 -26.47
N VAL A 76 -4.87 -6.99 -25.78
CA VAL A 76 -3.41 -6.97 -25.84
C VAL A 76 -2.85 -7.90 -24.77
N GLN A 77 -2.02 -8.85 -25.17
CA GLN A 77 -1.41 -9.81 -24.26
C GLN A 77 -0.39 -9.14 -23.33
N THR A 78 -0.31 -9.66 -22.09
CA THR A 78 0.68 -9.19 -21.12
C THR A 78 2.04 -9.78 -21.48
N PRO A 79 3.12 -8.97 -21.51
CA PRO A 79 4.47 -9.49 -21.72
C PRO A 79 4.87 -10.41 -20.56
N SER A 80 5.50 -11.54 -20.88
CA SER A 80 6.13 -12.41 -19.90
C SER A 80 7.50 -11.87 -19.49
N THR A 81 7.90 -12.14 -18.26
CA THR A 81 9.27 -11.92 -17.79
C THR A 81 9.66 -13.11 -16.91
N ASP A 82 10.96 -13.37 -16.82
CA ASP A 82 11.49 -14.48 -16.06
C ASP A 82 11.56 -14.15 -14.57
N THR A 83 11.45 -15.20 -13.76
CA THR A 83 11.78 -15.17 -12.33
C THR A 83 12.99 -16.06 -12.07
N ILE A 84 13.75 -15.76 -11.02
CA ILE A 84 14.77 -16.66 -10.49
C ILE A 84 14.52 -16.92 -9.02
N GLN A 85 14.98 -18.09 -8.57
CA GLN A 85 15.04 -18.41 -7.16
C GLN A 85 16.22 -17.65 -6.53
N VAL A 86 15.92 -16.83 -5.52
CA VAL A 86 16.93 -16.08 -4.74
C VAL A 86 17.44 -16.91 -3.57
N ALA A 87 18.44 -16.42 -2.83
CA ALA A 87 19.16 -17.18 -1.81
C ALA A 87 18.27 -17.80 -0.72
N ASP A 88 17.13 -17.16 -0.38
CA ASP A 88 16.19 -17.66 0.63
C ASP A 88 15.16 -18.67 0.08
N GLY A 89 15.24 -19.01 -1.21
CA GLY A 89 14.33 -19.93 -1.89
C GLY A 89 13.07 -19.29 -2.49
N SER A 90 12.85 -17.99 -2.27
CA SER A 90 11.75 -17.25 -2.88
C SER A 90 12.00 -16.97 -4.36
N MET A 91 10.93 -16.67 -5.12
CA MET A 91 11.05 -16.26 -6.52
C MET A 91 11.03 -14.73 -6.62
N GLY A 92 12.05 -14.15 -7.26
CA GLY A 92 12.16 -12.73 -7.59
C GLY A 92 12.12 -12.50 -9.10
N TRP A 93 11.57 -11.37 -9.54
CA TRP A 93 11.59 -11.00 -10.96
C TRP A 93 12.99 -10.58 -11.42
N LYS A 94 13.43 -11.09 -12.58
CA LYS A 94 14.71 -10.65 -13.18
C LYS A 94 14.66 -9.24 -13.77
N ALA A 95 13.49 -8.83 -14.23
CA ALA A 95 13.28 -7.56 -14.89
C ALA A 95 11.84 -7.09 -14.72
N VAL A 96 11.65 -5.79 -14.96
CA VAL A 96 10.34 -5.19 -15.21
C VAL A 96 10.27 -4.96 -16.72
N PRO A 97 9.41 -5.67 -17.46
CA PRO A 97 9.43 -5.70 -18.92
C PRO A 97 8.95 -4.39 -19.54
N ASP A 98 9.25 -4.14 -20.82
CA ASP A 98 8.52 -3.08 -21.52
C ASP A 98 7.08 -3.51 -21.81
N LEU A 99 6.15 -2.55 -21.78
CA LEU A 99 4.72 -2.79 -22.01
C LEU A 99 4.24 -1.91 -23.17
N GLN A 100 3.80 -2.53 -24.26
CA GLN A 100 3.24 -1.84 -25.42
C GLN A 100 2.17 -0.82 -24.98
N GLY A 101 2.19 0.40 -25.50
CA GLY A 101 1.21 1.45 -25.17
C GLY A 101 1.42 2.13 -23.81
N PHE A 102 2.49 1.78 -23.10
CA PHE A 102 2.92 2.41 -21.87
C PHE A 102 4.36 2.90 -21.96
N THR A 103 4.68 3.91 -21.17
CA THR A 103 6.05 4.33 -20.87
C THR A 103 6.41 3.79 -19.50
N LEU A 104 7.47 2.98 -19.40
CA LEU A 104 8.06 2.60 -18.13
C LEU A 104 8.95 3.75 -17.63
N ASN A 105 8.36 4.66 -16.85
CA ASN A 105 9.07 5.78 -16.25
C ASN A 105 9.86 5.29 -15.03
N ARG A 106 11.18 5.38 -15.11
CA ARG A 106 12.12 5.07 -14.01
C ARG A 106 12.90 6.31 -13.55
N THR A 107 12.34 7.50 -13.74
CA THR A 107 12.94 8.77 -13.35
C THR A 107 12.07 9.58 -12.41
N TRP A 108 10.82 9.18 -12.19
CA TRP A 108 9.90 9.86 -11.28
C TRP A 108 10.35 9.71 -9.82
N GLN A 109 10.66 10.84 -9.18
CA GLN A 109 11.21 10.90 -7.83
C GLN A 109 10.10 11.22 -6.82
N VAL A 110 9.89 10.33 -5.84
CA VAL A 110 9.02 10.56 -4.68
C VAL A 110 9.66 11.60 -3.75
N LEU A 111 10.97 11.50 -3.60
CA LEU A 111 11.87 12.39 -2.88
C LEU A 111 13.20 12.44 -3.64
N PRO A 112 14.07 13.44 -3.42
CA PRO A 112 15.36 13.50 -4.08
C PRO A 112 16.11 12.17 -4.02
N ASN A 113 16.49 11.63 -5.19
CA ASN A 113 17.18 10.35 -5.38
C ASN A 113 16.38 9.09 -5.01
N LEU A 114 15.08 9.19 -4.71
CA LEU A 114 14.20 8.05 -4.44
C LEU A 114 13.14 7.92 -5.52
N VAL A 115 13.38 6.96 -6.40
CA VAL A 115 12.60 6.74 -7.61
C VAL A 115 11.49 5.73 -7.35
N MET A 116 10.26 6.07 -7.70
CA MET A 116 9.21 5.06 -7.85
C MET A 116 9.06 4.74 -9.33
N PRO A 117 9.51 3.56 -9.81
CA PRO A 117 9.24 3.16 -11.18
C PRO A 117 7.73 3.02 -11.41
N MET A 118 7.23 3.48 -12.54
CA MET A 118 5.80 3.39 -12.89
C MET A 118 5.58 3.16 -14.38
N TYR A 119 4.55 2.41 -14.73
CA TYR A 119 3.98 2.46 -16.07
C TYR A 119 3.00 3.62 -16.18
N ILE A 120 3.10 4.43 -17.22
CA ILE A 120 2.13 5.48 -17.54
C ILE A 120 1.67 5.27 -18.98
N SER A 121 0.35 5.26 -19.22
CA SER A 121 -0.18 5.06 -20.58
C SER A 121 0.27 6.19 -21.51
N GLN A 122 0.60 5.84 -22.76
CA GLN A 122 1.26 6.75 -23.70
C GLN A 122 0.40 7.91 -24.21
N ASN A 123 -0.88 7.98 -23.85
CA ASN A 123 -1.73 9.16 -24.08
C ASN A 123 -1.33 10.36 -23.22
N TYR A 124 -0.64 10.14 -22.09
CA TYR A 124 0.01 11.22 -21.35
C TYR A 124 1.37 11.54 -21.98
N LYS A 125 1.61 12.84 -22.22
CA LYS A 125 2.83 13.38 -22.80
C LYS A 125 3.37 14.49 -21.87
N PRO A 126 4.49 14.26 -21.17
CA PRO A 126 5.11 15.28 -20.31
C PRO A 126 5.42 16.56 -21.10
N GLY A 127 5.07 17.72 -20.53
CA GLY A 127 5.32 19.03 -21.15
C GLY A 127 4.49 19.37 -22.38
N GLN A 128 3.51 18.52 -22.75
CA GLN A 128 2.58 18.77 -23.84
C GLN A 128 1.15 18.99 -23.32
N ASP A 129 0.21 19.25 -24.22
CA ASP A 129 -1.21 19.36 -23.87
C ASP A 129 -1.81 17.99 -23.53
N ASN A 130 -2.23 17.82 -22.27
CA ASN A 130 -2.98 16.67 -21.80
C ASN A 130 -4.43 17.00 -21.43
N SER A 131 -5.01 18.07 -21.98
CA SER A 131 -6.39 18.53 -21.74
C SER A 131 -7.48 17.52 -22.11
N ARG A 132 -7.16 16.53 -22.92
CA ARG A 132 -8.06 15.40 -23.22
C ARG A 132 -8.26 14.48 -22.02
N ILE A 133 -7.28 14.39 -21.11
CA ILE A 133 -7.28 13.46 -19.98
C ILE A 133 -8.18 14.00 -18.86
N GLN A 134 -9.24 13.26 -18.55
CA GLN A 134 -10.25 13.64 -17.56
C GLN A 134 -10.30 12.68 -16.36
N ARG A 135 -9.78 11.47 -16.52
CA ARG A 135 -9.72 10.46 -15.46
C ARG A 135 -8.34 9.83 -15.39
N ALA A 136 -7.85 9.61 -14.18
CA ALA A 136 -6.67 8.78 -13.95
C ALA A 136 -7.04 7.50 -13.19
N ILE A 137 -6.40 6.39 -13.56
CA ILE A 137 -6.48 5.12 -12.85
C ILE A 137 -5.11 4.82 -12.26
N ILE A 138 -5.03 4.66 -10.94
CA ILE A 138 -3.84 4.19 -10.24
C ILE A 138 -4.03 2.69 -9.96
N SER A 139 -3.33 1.82 -10.69
CA SER A 139 -3.48 0.37 -10.55
C SER A 139 -2.46 -0.22 -9.57
N MET A 140 -2.96 -1.02 -8.62
CA MET A 140 -2.16 -1.74 -7.62
C MET A 140 -1.98 -3.20 -8.05
N PRO A 141 -0.75 -3.75 -8.00
CA PRO A 141 -0.48 -5.13 -8.42
C PRO A 141 -1.05 -6.18 -7.46
N GLY A 142 -1.13 -7.42 -7.93
CA GLY A 142 -1.44 -8.58 -7.10
C GLY A 142 -0.25 -9.07 -6.27
N LYS A 143 -0.40 -10.24 -5.65
CA LYS A 143 0.67 -10.89 -4.86
C LYS A 143 1.98 -11.09 -5.65
N PRO A 144 1.94 -11.43 -6.95
CA PRO A 144 3.15 -11.59 -7.73
C PRO A 144 3.94 -10.29 -7.98
N ARG A 145 3.40 -9.09 -7.66
CA ARG A 145 4.06 -7.79 -7.91
C ARG A 145 4.21 -7.43 -9.40
N ASP A 146 3.43 -8.10 -10.24
CA ASP A 146 3.36 -7.97 -11.70
C ASP A 146 2.59 -6.73 -12.16
N SER A 147 3.10 -5.55 -11.80
CA SER A 147 2.44 -4.26 -12.03
C SER A 147 2.11 -3.99 -13.52
N TRP A 148 2.89 -4.54 -14.45
CA TRP A 148 2.60 -4.46 -15.89
C TRP A 148 1.38 -5.27 -16.30
N LYS A 149 1.11 -6.41 -15.64
CA LYS A 149 -0.10 -7.22 -15.86
C LYS A 149 -1.34 -6.41 -15.48
N TYR A 150 -1.29 -5.73 -14.34
CA TYR A 150 -2.39 -4.88 -13.87
C TYR A 150 -2.57 -3.65 -14.74
N ALA A 151 -1.49 -2.93 -15.09
CA ALA A 151 -1.56 -1.83 -16.06
C ALA A 151 -2.25 -2.27 -17.37
N ASN A 152 -1.86 -3.43 -17.89
CA ASN A 152 -2.45 -4.01 -19.10
C ASN A 152 -3.94 -4.38 -18.92
N PHE A 153 -4.31 -5.02 -17.81
CA PHE A 153 -5.70 -5.42 -17.56
C PHE A 153 -6.64 -4.23 -17.42
N PHE A 154 -6.22 -3.17 -16.73
CA PHE A 154 -6.97 -1.92 -16.70
C PHE A 154 -7.08 -1.30 -18.10
N ARG A 155 -6.03 -1.36 -18.94
CA ARG A 155 -6.11 -0.93 -20.35
C ARG A 155 -7.11 -1.75 -21.16
N ASN A 156 -7.06 -3.07 -21.08
CA ASN A 156 -7.95 -3.95 -21.84
C ASN A 156 -9.42 -3.74 -21.40
N ALA A 157 -9.66 -3.56 -20.10
CA ALA A 157 -10.99 -3.24 -19.59
C ALA A 157 -11.47 -1.84 -20.02
N LEU A 158 -10.57 -0.85 -20.09
CA LEU A 158 -10.86 0.46 -20.67
C LEU A 158 -11.24 0.36 -22.16
N ALA A 159 -10.56 -0.50 -22.94
CA ALA A 159 -10.92 -0.75 -24.33
C ALA A 159 -12.32 -1.37 -24.47
N VAL A 160 -12.68 -2.31 -23.59
CA VAL A 160 -14.06 -2.85 -23.52
C VAL A 160 -15.05 -1.74 -23.20
N ALA A 161 -14.77 -0.91 -22.19
CA ALA A 161 -15.65 0.19 -21.80
C ALA A 161 -15.84 1.22 -22.93
N ALA A 162 -14.77 1.57 -23.65
CA ALA A 162 -14.82 2.51 -24.77
C ALA A 162 -15.41 1.90 -26.06
N SER A 163 -15.46 0.57 -26.18
CA SER A 163 -16.05 -0.11 -27.34
C SER A 163 -17.58 0.02 -27.40
N ASN A 164 -18.23 0.36 -26.29
CA ASN A 164 -19.65 0.66 -26.24
C ASN A 164 -19.88 2.18 -26.30
N PRO A 165 -20.39 2.73 -27.42
CA PRO A 165 -20.61 4.17 -27.56
C PRO A 165 -21.56 4.75 -26.53
N ALA A 166 -22.49 3.95 -25.98
CA ALA A 166 -23.43 4.39 -24.95
C ALA A 166 -22.74 4.79 -23.63
N ASN A 167 -21.51 4.33 -23.40
CA ASN A 167 -20.72 4.71 -22.23
C ASN A 167 -20.17 6.13 -22.33
N GLY A 168 -20.10 6.72 -23.53
CA GLY A 168 -19.68 8.11 -23.73
C GLY A 168 -18.23 8.43 -23.30
N ILE A 169 -17.36 7.41 -23.26
CA ILE A 169 -15.94 7.57 -22.93
C ILE A 169 -15.05 7.13 -24.10
N SER A 170 -13.88 7.76 -24.22
CA SER A 170 -12.83 7.37 -25.15
C SER A 170 -11.55 7.02 -24.40
N THR A 171 -10.74 6.13 -24.97
CA THR A 171 -9.52 5.63 -24.31
C THR A 171 -8.47 6.72 -24.07
N ASP A 172 -8.43 7.75 -24.91
CA ASP A 172 -7.50 8.89 -24.79
C ASP A 172 -7.85 9.83 -23.61
N GLN A 173 -9.07 9.75 -23.09
CA GLN A 173 -9.53 10.56 -21.95
C GLN A 173 -9.14 9.97 -20.58
N VAL A 174 -8.57 8.76 -20.56
CA VAL A 174 -8.21 8.05 -19.34
C VAL A 174 -6.71 7.77 -19.34
N VAL A 175 -5.99 8.25 -18.33
CA VAL A 175 -4.59 7.88 -18.10
C VAL A 175 -4.51 6.74 -17.10
N ILE A 176 -3.68 5.74 -17.37
CA ILE A 176 -3.41 4.63 -16.45
C ILE A 176 -1.99 4.80 -15.93
N VAL A 177 -1.87 4.81 -14.60
CA VAL A 177 -0.63 4.94 -13.86
C VAL A 177 -0.50 3.70 -12.98
N SER A 178 0.53 2.89 -13.20
CA SER A 178 0.78 1.68 -12.40
C SER A 178 2.14 1.75 -11.73
N PRO A 179 2.20 2.15 -10.46
CA PRO A 179 3.44 2.11 -9.70
C PRO A 179 3.94 0.68 -9.54
N VAL A 180 5.24 0.48 -9.71
CA VAL A 180 5.90 -0.83 -9.69
C VAL A 180 6.39 -1.15 -8.28
N PHE A 181 5.58 -1.88 -7.50
CA PHE A 181 5.88 -2.25 -6.12
C PHE A 181 6.69 -3.56 -6.04
N LEU A 182 8.02 -3.43 -6.11
CA LEU A 182 8.96 -4.55 -5.98
C LEU A 182 9.39 -4.80 -4.54
N ASN A 183 9.95 -5.98 -4.29
CA ASN A 183 10.48 -6.37 -2.98
C ASN A 183 11.98 -6.70 -3.00
N SER A 184 12.54 -7.08 -1.84
CA SER A 184 13.94 -7.49 -1.71
C SER A 184 14.34 -8.63 -2.65
N ASP A 185 13.44 -9.58 -2.89
CA ASP A 185 13.68 -10.75 -3.74
C ASP A 185 13.83 -10.29 -5.20
N ASP A 186 12.98 -9.36 -5.65
CA ASP A 186 13.09 -8.75 -6.98
C ASP A 186 14.37 -7.90 -7.12
N LYS A 187 14.85 -7.31 -6.03
CA LYS A 187 16.15 -6.61 -6.03
C LYS A 187 17.30 -7.58 -6.19
N GLU A 188 17.32 -8.67 -5.42
CA GLU A 188 18.34 -9.71 -5.54
C GLU A 188 18.33 -10.37 -6.92
N ALA A 189 17.14 -10.51 -7.52
CA ALA A 189 16.97 -11.02 -8.87
C ALA A 189 17.33 -10.03 -9.99
N GLY A 190 17.52 -8.73 -9.69
CA GLY A 190 17.99 -7.71 -10.62
C GLY A 190 16.94 -6.79 -11.24
N ALA A 191 15.66 -6.90 -10.86
CA ALA A 191 14.60 -6.04 -11.41
C ALA A 191 14.62 -4.60 -10.86
N VAL A 192 15.12 -4.41 -9.64
CA VAL A 192 15.23 -3.10 -8.96
C VAL A 192 16.54 -2.42 -9.36
N LYS A 193 16.46 -1.24 -9.96
CA LYS A 193 17.64 -0.43 -10.31
C LYS A 193 18.06 0.50 -9.17
N ASP A 194 19.25 1.10 -9.30
CA ASP A 194 19.78 2.04 -8.31
C ASP A 194 18.81 3.20 -8.05
N GLY A 195 18.61 3.51 -6.77
CA GLY A 195 17.67 4.54 -6.32
C GLY A 195 16.18 4.16 -6.37
N GLU A 196 15.81 3.03 -6.98
CA GLU A 196 14.42 2.58 -7.02
C GLU A 196 13.94 2.06 -5.66
N LEU A 197 12.73 2.44 -5.29
CA LEU A 197 12.08 2.01 -4.06
C LEU A 197 11.69 0.52 -4.13
N TYR A 198 11.94 -0.20 -3.05
CA TYR A 198 11.46 -1.57 -2.85
C TYR A 198 11.12 -1.81 -1.39
N TRP A 199 10.37 -2.88 -1.12
CA TRP A 199 9.87 -3.23 0.22
C TRP A 199 10.33 -4.61 0.68
N ARG A 200 10.08 -4.93 1.96
CA ARG A 200 10.25 -6.30 2.46
C ARG A 200 8.99 -7.11 2.15
N GLY A 201 9.11 -8.20 1.40
CA GLY A 201 7.98 -9.09 1.08
C GLY A 201 6.75 -8.31 0.58
N SER A 202 5.58 -8.62 1.13
CA SER A 202 4.32 -7.91 0.86
C SER A 202 4.05 -6.72 1.78
N GLN A 203 5.06 -6.12 2.41
CA GLN A 203 4.82 -5.00 3.33
C GLN A 203 4.35 -3.72 2.61
N TRP A 204 4.58 -3.59 1.30
CA TRP A 204 4.12 -2.46 0.50
C TRP A 204 2.59 -2.32 0.52
N GLN A 205 1.83 -3.42 0.50
CA GLN A 205 0.37 -3.31 0.45
C GLN A 205 -0.22 -2.76 1.77
N SER A 206 0.47 -2.97 2.90
CA SER A 206 0.04 -2.50 4.22
C SER A 206 0.65 -1.15 4.58
N GLY A 207 1.17 -0.37 3.62
CA GLY A 207 1.67 0.97 3.90
C GLY A 207 2.99 1.02 4.68
N HIS A 208 3.77 -0.05 4.74
CA HIS A 208 5.04 -0.03 5.46
C HIS A 208 6.11 0.80 4.72
N ARG A 209 7.21 1.07 5.44
CA ARG A 209 8.32 1.88 4.94
C ARG A 209 9.12 1.15 3.85
N VAL A 210 9.71 1.93 2.95
CA VAL A 210 10.69 1.47 1.97
C VAL A 210 11.90 0.83 2.64
N ARG A 211 12.54 -0.12 1.95
CA ARG A 211 13.62 -0.95 2.49
C ARG A 211 15.00 -0.34 2.31
N ASN A 212 15.25 0.35 1.20
CA ASN A 212 16.54 1.01 0.91
C ASN A 212 16.80 2.26 1.74
N GLU A 213 15.76 2.96 2.22
CA GLU A 213 15.91 4.19 3.02
C GLU A 213 15.10 4.14 4.33
N PRO A 214 15.48 3.29 5.29
CA PRO A 214 14.69 3.04 6.49
C PRO A 214 14.56 4.27 7.41
N GLU A 215 15.50 5.21 7.35
CA GLU A 215 15.55 6.42 8.18
C GLU A 215 14.55 7.50 7.74
N ILE A 216 14.25 7.58 6.45
CA ILE A 216 13.32 8.56 5.86
C ILE A 216 11.86 8.23 6.23
N LYS A 217 11.58 7.01 6.70
CA LYS A 217 10.23 6.53 7.10
C LYS A 217 9.18 6.71 6.00
N LEU A 218 9.61 6.66 4.73
CA LEU A 218 8.74 6.78 3.56
C LEU A 218 7.87 5.53 3.42
N SER A 219 6.58 5.66 3.72
CA SER A 219 5.54 4.64 3.51
C SER A 219 5.16 4.52 2.02
N SER A 220 4.74 3.34 1.57
CA SER A 220 4.06 3.20 0.27
C SER A 220 2.80 4.06 0.14
N TYR A 221 2.13 4.43 1.23
CA TYR A 221 0.98 5.35 1.19
C TYR A 221 1.40 6.80 0.94
N HIS A 222 2.61 7.20 1.34
CA HIS A 222 3.16 8.49 0.89
C HIS A 222 3.43 8.49 -0.62
N VAL A 223 3.81 7.35 -1.20
CA VAL A 223 3.98 7.22 -2.66
C VAL A 223 2.64 7.43 -3.37
N LEU A 224 1.56 6.80 -2.89
CA LEU A 224 0.21 7.01 -3.43
C LEU A 224 -0.29 8.45 -3.24
N ASP A 225 -0.01 9.07 -2.09
CA ASP A 225 -0.30 10.49 -1.87
C ASP A 225 0.46 11.40 -2.85
N ASN A 226 1.74 11.11 -3.14
CA ASN A 226 2.52 11.88 -4.10
C ASN A 226 2.04 11.71 -5.55
N ILE A 227 1.61 10.50 -5.95
CA ILE A 227 1.04 10.27 -7.28
C ILE A 227 -0.29 11.01 -7.44
N THR A 228 -1.15 10.94 -6.42
CA THR A 228 -2.44 11.67 -6.43
C THR A 228 -2.24 13.18 -6.38
N ASP A 229 -1.28 13.67 -5.58
CA ASP A 229 -0.88 15.08 -5.58
C ASP A 229 -0.32 15.50 -6.96
N TRP A 230 0.52 14.69 -7.62
CA TRP A 230 0.99 14.96 -8.98
C TRP A 230 -0.18 15.07 -9.97
N ILE A 231 -1.10 14.10 -9.97
CA ILE A 231 -2.25 14.10 -10.89
C ILE A 231 -3.13 15.34 -10.72
N PHE A 232 -3.45 15.72 -9.48
CA PHE A 232 -4.38 16.84 -9.22
C PHE A 232 -3.71 18.22 -9.16
N LYS A 233 -2.42 18.31 -8.84
CA LYS A 233 -1.78 19.61 -8.48
C LYS A 233 -0.63 20.02 -9.36
N SER A 234 -0.09 19.14 -10.21
CA SER A 234 1.04 19.49 -11.09
C SER A 234 0.68 20.53 -12.15
N GLY A 235 -0.61 20.65 -12.51
CA GLY A 235 -1.06 21.42 -13.66
C GLY A 235 -0.90 20.68 -14.99
N GLU A 236 -0.30 19.49 -14.99
CA GLU A 236 -0.09 18.71 -16.22
C GLU A 236 -1.38 18.08 -16.77
N PHE A 237 -2.42 17.96 -15.94
CA PHE A 237 -3.73 17.40 -16.31
C PHE A 237 -4.83 18.45 -16.11
N PRO A 238 -4.93 19.47 -16.99
CA PRO A 238 -5.81 20.63 -16.75
C PRO A 238 -7.31 20.29 -16.74
N SER A 239 -7.71 19.17 -17.31
CA SER A 239 -9.11 18.70 -17.35
C SER A 239 -9.39 17.55 -16.37
N MET A 240 -8.48 17.25 -15.44
CA MET A 240 -8.64 16.14 -14.51
C MET A 240 -9.89 16.33 -13.63
N LYS A 241 -10.75 15.31 -13.62
CA LYS A 241 -12.01 15.30 -12.87
C LYS A 241 -12.01 14.27 -11.75
N GLN A 242 -11.55 13.05 -12.03
CA GLN A 242 -11.64 11.93 -11.10
C GLN A 242 -10.38 11.06 -11.12
N VAL A 243 -10.01 10.52 -9.95
CA VAL A 243 -8.96 9.51 -9.84
C VAL A 243 -9.53 8.24 -9.20
N VAL A 244 -9.26 7.09 -9.80
CA VAL A 244 -9.60 5.78 -9.22
C VAL A 244 -8.33 5.06 -8.81
N VAL A 245 -8.23 4.68 -7.53
CA VAL A 245 -7.20 3.75 -7.06
C VAL A 245 -7.81 2.35 -7.04
N GLY A 246 -7.30 1.44 -7.86
CA GLY A 246 -7.91 0.13 -8.11
C GLY A 246 -6.92 -1.02 -7.99
N GLY A 247 -7.38 -2.14 -7.44
CA GLY A 247 -6.56 -3.34 -7.30
C GLY A 247 -7.40 -4.58 -6.99
N HIS A 248 -6.91 -5.74 -7.41
CA HIS A 248 -7.51 -7.05 -7.16
C HIS A 248 -6.60 -7.90 -6.27
N SER A 249 -7.16 -8.84 -5.53
CA SER A 249 -6.42 -9.74 -4.64
C SER A 249 -5.58 -8.96 -3.62
N MET A 250 -4.25 -9.12 -3.61
CA MET A 250 -3.35 -8.34 -2.76
C MET A 250 -3.39 -6.84 -3.07
N GLY A 251 -3.63 -6.45 -4.32
CA GLY A 251 -3.86 -5.06 -4.71
C GLY A 251 -5.16 -4.53 -4.11
N GLY A 252 -6.21 -5.36 -4.02
CA GLY A 252 -7.46 -5.03 -3.34
C GLY A 252 -7.25 -4.79 -1.84
N GLN A 253 -6.39 -5.61 -1.19
CA GLN A 253 -5.97 -5.35 0.19
C GLN A 253 -5.28 -3.99 0.30
N ALA A 254 -4.34 -3.68 -0.61
CA ALA A 254 -3.62 -2.41 -0.59
C ALA A 254 -4.54 -1.21 -0.71
N VAL A 255 -5.50 -1.27 -1.65
CA VAL A 255 -6.49 -0.20 -1.88
C VAL A 255 -7.36 0.01 -0.66
N GLN A 256 -7.92 -1.07 -0.08
CA GLN A 256 -8.77 -0.96 1.10
C GLN A 256 -8.01 -0.39 2.30
N ARG A 257 -6.80 -0.91 2.55
CA ARG A 257 -5.96 -0.47 3.67
C ARG A 257 -5.49 0.98 3.50
N TYR A 258 -5.20 1.40 2.27
CA TYR A 258 -4.89 2.80 1.97
C TYR A 258 -6.12 3.68 2.17
N ALA A 259 -7.29 3.32 1.66
CA ALA A 259 -8.52 4.09 1.83
C ALA A 259 -8.87 4.31 3.32
N VAL A 260 -8.64 3.32 4.18
CA VAL A 260 -8.85 3.44 5.64
C VAL A 260 -7.92 4.48 6.26
N LEU A 261 -6.61 4.41 5.98
CA LEU A 261 -5.64 5.31 6.63
C LEU A 261 -5.38 6.63 5.90
N LYS A 262 -5.77 6.75 4.63
CA LYS A 262 -5.48 7.91 3.79
C LYS A 262 -5.88 9.18 4.52
N LYS A 263 -4.94 10.12 4.61
CA LYS A 263 -5.17 11.44 5.18
C LYS A 263 -6.03 12.29 4.25
N THR A 264 -6.85 13.15 4.82
CA THR A 264 -7.75 14.03 4.08
C THR A 264 -6.93 15.00 3.22
N LYS A 265 -7.24 15.06 1.94
CA LYS A 265 -6.73 16.05 0.99
C LYS A 265 -7.90 16.78 0.34
N ALA A 266 -7.66 18.00 -0.15
CA ALA A 266 -8.71 18.87 -0.69
C ALA A 266 -9.50 18.21 -1.83
N TYR A 267 -8.87 17.38 -2.66
CA TYR A 267 -9.49 16.71 -3.79
C TYR A 267 -10.22 15.40 -3.45
N ASP A 268 -10.33 15.01 -2.17
CA ASP A 268 -10.73 13.64 -1.78
C ASP A 268 -12.15 13.25 -2.24
N ASP A 269 -13.06 14.21 -2.47
CA ASP A 269 -14.38 13.93 -3.06
C ASP A 269 -14.30 13.51 -4.55
N ASN A 270 -13.14 13.71 -5.19
CA ASN A 270 -12.84 13.28 -6.56
C ASN A 270 -11.99 11.99 -6.61
N LEU A 271 -11.88 11.26 -5.48
CA LEU A 271 -11.24 9.95 -5.43
C LEU A 271 -12.25 8.82 -5.24
N HIS A 272 -12.05 7.76 -6.02
CA HIS A 272 -12.74 6.50 -5.89
C HIS A 272 -11.74 5.38 -5.57
N PHE A 273 -12.17 4.39 -4.80
CA PHE A 273 -11.38 3.21 -4.47
C PHE A 273 -12.10 1.95 -4.97
N TRP A 274 -11.50 1.23 -5.91
CA TRP A 274 -12.04 -0.05 -6.38
C TRP A 274 -11.28 -1.22 -5.75
N VAL A 275 -12.00 -2.04 -5.00
CA VAL A 275 -11.47 -3.09 -4.12
C VAL A 275 -11.95 -4.45 -4.60
N GLY A 276 -11.12 -5.14 -5.41
CA GLY A 276 -11.44 -6.45 -5.98
C GLY A 276 -10.93 -7.62 -5.15
N ASN A 277 -11.80 -8.56 -4.78
CA ASN A 277 -11.49 -9.84 -4.08
C ASN A 277 -10.31 -9.79 -3.06
N PRO A 278 -10.28 -8.91 -2.05
CA PRO A 278 -9.16 -8.86 -1.11
C PRO A 278 -8.98 -10.15 -0.32
N GLY A 279 -7.73 -10.62 -0.25
CA GLY A 279 -7.34 -11.76 0.57
C GLY A 279 -7.61 -11.58 2.06
N SER A 280 -7.53 -10.36 2.58
CA SER A 280 -7.88 -10.01 3.96
C SER A 280 -8.20 -8.52 4.05
N TRP A 281 -8.89 -8.12 5.11
CA TRP A 281 -9.42 -6.78 5.29
C TRP A 281 -8.84 -6.14 6.55
N VAL A 282 -8.65 -4.82 6.56
CA VAL A 282 -8.56 -4.10 7.83
C VAL A 282 -9.97 -3.91 8.35
N TRP A 283 -10.28 -4.61 9.43
CA TRP A 283 -11.55 -4.49 10.12
C TRP A 283 -11.63 -3.17 10.88
N LEU A 284 -12.83 -2.57 10.92
CA LEU A 284 -13.02 -1.22 11.47
C LEU A 284 -13.45 -1.22 12.94
N ASP A 285 -13.78 -2.40 13.48
CA ASP A 285 -14.13 -2.63 14.88
C ASP A 285 -13.41 -3.88 15.43
N ASP A 286 -13.74 -4.22 16.68
CA ASP A 286 -13.18 -5.36 17.40
C ASP A 286 -14.05 -6.62 17.28
N GLN A 287 -15.15 -6.58 16.52
CA GLN A 287 -16.10 -7.68 16.37
C GLN A 287 -15.83 -8.51 15.12
N ARG A 288 -15.08 -9.60 15.28
CA ARG A 288 -14.88 -10.58 14.21
C ARG A 288 -16.07 -11.57 14.10
N PRO A 289 -16.48 -11.95 12.88
CA PRO A 289 -17.56 -12.92 12.67
C PRO A 289 -17.18 -14.32 13.18
N TYR A 290 -15.90 -14.69 13.12
CA TYR A 290 -15.41 -15.99 13.58
C TYR A 290 -14.36 -15.80 14.67
N GLN A 291 -14.68 -16.27 15.89
CA GLN A 291 -13.82 -16.12 17.06
C GLN A 291 -12.72 -17.19 17.10
N ASN A 292 -11.51 -16.80 17.48
CA ASN A 292 -10.37 -17.70 17.68
C ASN A 292 -9.47 -17.15 18.79
N ALA A 293 -9.64 -17.68 20.01
CA ALA A 293 -8.91 -17.22 21.19
C ALA A 293 -7.39 -17.44 21.11
N SER A 294 -6.93 -18.40 20.31
CA SER A 294 -5.50 -18.70 20.13
C SER A 294 -4.82 -17.82 19.08
N CYS A 295 -5.57 -16.98 18.35
CA CYS A 295 -5.02 -16.14 17.29
C CYS A 295 -4.46 -14.82 17.83
N TYR A 296 -3.18 -14.82 18.23
CA TYR A 296 -2.53 -13.60 18.70
C TYR A 296 -2.39 -12.55 17.59
N GLY A 297 -2.56 -11.28 17.97
CA GLY A 297 -2.41 -10.15 17.05
C GLY A 297 -3.50 -10.06 15.96
N TRP A 298 -4.66 -10.70 16.15
CA TRP A 298 -5.81 -10.64 15.23
C TRP A 298 -6.30 -9.22 14.90
N ASN A 299 -6.02 -8.27 15.79
CA ASN A 299 -6.37 -6.86 15.61
C ASN A 299 -5.16 -5.94 15.37
N ASN A 300 -4.01 -6.51 15.01
CA ASN A 300 -2.86 -5.73 14.57
C ASN A 300 -3.08 -5.18 13.15
N TRP A 301 -2.34 -4.12 12.83
CA TRP A 301 -2.35 -3.47 11.52
C TRP A 301 -2.20 -4.46 10.37
N GLY A 302 -3.07 -4.31 9.36
CA GLY A 302 -3.28 -5.28 8.29
C GLY A 302 -4.59 -6.06 8.46
N TYR A 303 -5.00 -6.35 9.69
CA TYR A 303 -6.26 -7.05 9.99
C TYR A 303 -7.24 -6.22 10.81
N GLY A 304 -6.76 -5.16 11.45
CA GLY A 304 -7.51 -4.16 12.19
C GLY A 304 -6.55 -3.07 12.69
N PHE A 305 -6.95 -2.26 13.65
CA PHE A 305 -6.07 -1.25 14.26
C PHE A 305 -6.32 -1.11 15.77
N GLY A 306 -6.65 -2.22 16.42
CA GLY A 306 -6.77 -2.32 17.88
C GLY A 306 -5.48 -1.94 18.60
N ASN A 307 -4.35 -2.45 18.11
CA ASN A 307 -3.02 -2.18 18.64
C ASN A 307 -2.31 -1.02 17.92
N ILE A 308 -2.30 0.16 18.54
CA ILE A 308 -1.68 1.39 17.99
C ILE A 308 -0.20 1.20 17.62
N THR A 309 0.56 0.40 18.37
CA THR A 309 2.00 0.20 18.10
C THR A 309 2.25 -0.51 16.77
N SER A 310 1.30 -1.35 16.34
CA SER A 310 1.35 -2.06 15.06
C SER A 310 1.01 -1.15 13.87
N VAL A 311 0.21 -0.10 14.07
CA VAL A 311 -0.16 0.86 13.03
C VAL A 311 1.09 1.53 12.46
N ILE A 312 1.19 1.62 11.14
CA ILE A 312 2.31 2.25 10.44
C ILE A 312 2.47 3.73 10.80
N GLY A 313 3.71 4.22 10.79
CA GLY A 313 4.04 5.61 11.15
C GLY A 313 3.29 6.68 10.35
N TYR A 314 2.86 6.35 9.12
CA TYR A 314 2.05 7.19 8.24
C TYR A 314 0.82 7.80 8.94
N ALA A 315 0.02 6.96 9.63
CA ALA A 315 -1.23 7.38 10.28
C ALA A 315 -1.28 7.05 11.78
N ARG A 316 -0.21 6.53 12.38
CA ARG A 316 -0.21 6.15 13.81
C ARG A 316 -0.68 7.28 14.73
N ARG A 317 -0.31 8.53 14.45
CA ARG A 317 -0.78 9.68 15.24
C ARG A 317 -2.27 9.90 15.11
N ASP A 318 -2.81 9.85 13.88
CA ASP A 318 -4.24 10.02 13.64
C ASP A 318 -5.04 8.92 14.34
N VAL A 319 -4.62 7.65 14.21
CA VAL A 319 -5.30 6.52 14.86
C VAL A 319 -5.20 6.61 16.39
N ASN A 320 -4.06 7.07 16.92
CA ASN A 320 -3.90 7.29 18.36
C ASN A 320 -4.74 8.46 18.88
N ALA A 321 -5.00 9.46 18.03
CA ALA A 321 -5.80 10.63 18.40
C ALA A 321 -7.31 10.31 18.43
N SER A 322 -7.82 9.60 17.42
CA SER A 322 -9.18 9.05 17.43
C SER A 322 -9.33 7.96 16.37
N LYS A 323 -9.71 6.75 16.78
CA LYS A 323 -10.02 5.66 15.86
C LYS A 323 -11.34 5.91 15.13
N GLU A 324 -12.29 6.49 15.84
CA GLU A 324 -13.64 6.84 15.36
C GLU A 324 -13.53 7.81 14.18
N ALA A 325 -12.68 8.82 14.27
CA ALA A 325 -12.45 9.75 13.17
C ALA A 325 -11.82 9.08 11.93
N ILE A 326 -11.04 8.00 12.10
CA ILE A 326 -10.51 7.21 10.97
C ILE A 326 -11.64 6.43 10.30
N VAL A 327 -12.52 5.81 11.10
CA VAL A 327 -13.68 5.06 10.62
C VAL A 327 -14.64 6.00 9.87
N GLU A 328 -15.00 7.14 10.45
CA GLU A 328 -15.88 8.12 9.81
C GLU A 328 -15.26 8.69 8.53
N ARG A 329 -13.96 8.97 8.53
CA ARG A 329 -13.25 9.39 7.32
C ARG A 329 -13.26 8.31 6.24
N PHE A 330 -13.16 7.04 6.59
CA PHE A 330 -13.29 5.95 5.61
C PHE A 330 -14.72 5.84 5.07
N ARG A 331 -15.72 5.94 5.95
CA ARG A 331 -17.15 5.87 5.60
C ARG A 331 -17.60 7.02 4.68
N SER A 332 -16.94 8.18 4.75
CA SER A 332 -17.25 9.32 3.87
C SER A 332 -16.60 9.25 2.46
N ARG A 333 -15.67 8.32 2.23
CA ARG A 333 -15.02 8.12 0.92
C ARG A 333 -15.92 7.36 -0.05
N LYS A 334 -15.62 7.45 -1.35
CA LYS A 334 -16.25 6.61 -2.38
C LYS A 334 -15.48 5.28 -2.50
N VAL A 335 -16.02 4.20 -1.96
CA VAL A 335 -15.37 2.88 -1.92
C VAL A 335 -16.27 1.83 -2.55
N HIS A 336 -15.75 1.13 -3.55
CA HIS A 336 -16.48 0.18 -4.36
C HIS A 336 -15.89 -1.22 -4.17
N TYR A 337 -16.62 -2.09 -3.49
CA TYR A 337 -16.22 -3.47 -3.23
C TYR A 337 -16.70 -4.36 -4.37
N ALA A 338 -15.81 -5.02 -5.09
CA ALA A 338 -16.16 -5.97 -6.14
C ALA A 338 -15.74 -7.38 -5.72
N ILE A 339 -16.72 -8.27 -5.52
CA ILE A 339 -16.49 -9.63 -5.02
C ILE A 339 -17.06 -10.67 -5.99
N GLY A 340 -16.21 -11.60 -6.47
CA GLY A 340 -16.63 -12.68 -7.35
C GLY A 340 -17.55 -13.68 -6.63
N LEU A 341 -18.73 -13.95 -7.20
CA LEU A 341 -19.75 -14.82 -6.60
C LEU A 341 -19.29 -16.29 -6.46
N ALA A 342 -18.24 -16.71 -7.17
CA ALA A 342 -17.64 -18.04 -7.04
C ALA A 342 -16.23 -17.97 -6.43
N ASP A 343 -15.82 -16.82 -5.90
CA ASP A 343 -14.52 -16.69 -5.25
C ASP A 343 -14.52 -17.25 -3.83
N THR A 344 -14.69 -18.57 -3.74
CA THR A 344 -14.61 -19.33 -2.49
C THR A 344 -13.17 -19.72 -2.17
N GLY A 345 -12.17 -19.05 -2.76
CA GLY A 345 -10.76 -19.33 -2.51
C GLY A 345 -10.27 -18.81 -1.15
N PRO A 346 -9.26 -19.44 -0.52
CA PRO A 346 -8.88 -19.17 0.86
C PRO A 346 -8.17 -17.83 1.08
N GLY A 347 -7.63 -17.22 0.02
CA GLY A 347 -6.88 -15.96 0.09
C GLY A 347 -5.74 -16.00 1.10
N ASP A 348 -5.77 -15.07 2.05
CA ASP A 348 -4.87 -15.05 3.20
C ASP A 348 -5.21 -16.17 4.20
N THR A 349 -4.26 -17.07 4.47
CA THR A 349 -4.47 -18.26 5.30
C THR A 349 -4.04 -18.08 6.76
N HIS A 350 -3.51 -16.92 7.13
CA HIS A 350 -3.16 -16.62 8.52
C HIS A 350 -4.41 -16.62 9.41
N CYS A 351 -4.25 -16.92 10.71
CA CYS A 351 -5.38 -17.03 11.62
C CYS A 351 -6.18 -15.72 11.71
N GLN A 352 -5.51 -14.57 11.58
CA GLN A 352 -6.11 -13.25 11.67
C GLN A 352 -7.10 -13.00 10.52
N ALA A 353 -6.76 -13.46 9.32
CA ALA A 353 -7.65 -13.43 8.16
C ALA A 353 -8.80 -14.45 8.30
N LYS A 354 -8.53 -15.64 8.82
CA LYS A 354 -9.55 -16.68 9.05
C LYS A 354 -10.65 -16.24 10.03
N MET A 355 -10.34 -15.35 10.97
CA MET A 355 -11.35 -14.73 11.85
C MET A 355 -12.33 -13.82 11.09
N GLN A 356 -12.00 -13.39 9.87
CA GLN A 356 -12.85 -12.57 9.01
C GLN A 356 -13.74 -13.41 8.08
N GLY A 357 -13.34 -14.66 7.83
CA GLY A 357 -14.01 -15.60 6.94
C GLY A 357 -13.09 -16.63 6.31
N GLY A 358 -13.72 -17.67 5.75
CA GLY A 358 -13.07 -18.83 5.12
C GLY A 358 -12.54 -18.63 3.70
N SER A 359 -13.13 -17.68 3.00
CA SER A 359 -12.85 -17.39 1.61
C SER A 359 -12.94 -15.91 1.28
N HIS A 360 -12.55 -15.50 0.08
CA HIS A 360 -12.72 -14.11 -0.38
C HIS A 360 -14.20 -13.68 -0.33
N LEU A 361 -15.12 -14.53 -0.80
CA LEU A 361 -16.56 -14.27 -0.81
C LEU A 361 -17.14 -14.13 0.61
N ASP A 362 -16.77 -15.05 1.52
CA ASP A 362 -17.18 -14.99 2.93
C ASP A 362 -16.64 -13.72 3.61
N ARG A 363 -15.33 -13.44 3.47
CA ARG A 363 -14.71 -12.24 4.06
C ARG A 363 -15.31 -10.95 3.54
N GLY A 364 -15.54 -10.85 2.22
CA GLY A 364 -16.10 -9.65 1.60
C GLY A 364 -17.52 -9.37 2.08
N SER A 365 -18.38 -10.38 2.11
CA SER A 365 -19.76 -10.24 2.63
C SER A 365 -19.78 -9.93 4.13
N GLN A 366 -18.96 -10.60 4.94
CA GLN A 366 -18.84 -10.30 6.37
C GLN A 366 -18.32 -8.87 6.64
N PHE A 367 -17.38 -8.38 5.82
CA PHE A 367 -16.91 -7.00 5.93
C PHE A 367 -18.05 -6.01 5.64
N VAL A 368 -18.84 -6.23 4.60
CA VAL A 368 -20.03 -5.41 4.26
C VAL A 368 -21.06 -5.42 5.40
N LEU A 369 -21.35 -6.59 5.98
CA LEU A 369 -22.23 -6.69 7.15
C LEU A 369 -21.67 -5.93 8.35
N SER A 370 -20.34 -5.89 8.53
CA SER A 370 -19.73 -5.09 9.60
C SER A 370 -19.91 -3.60 9.40
N LEU A 371 -19.82 -3.09 8.16
CA LEU A 371 -20.14 -1.70 7.86
C LEU A 371 -21.58 -1.34 8.24
N GLY A 372 -22.53 -2.25 8.00
CA GLY A 372 -23.94 -2.09 8.39
C GLY A 372 -24.14 -1.89 9.89
N ARG A 373 -23.35 -2.59 10.72
CA ARG A 373 -23.39 -2.45 12.19
C ARG A 373 -22.79 -1.13 12.68
N LEU A 374 -21.91 -0.51 11.88
CA LEU A 374 -21.24 0.75 12.21
C LEU A 374 -22.05 1.98 11.76
N GLY A 375 -23.36 2.01 12.04
CA GLY A 375 -24.23 3.13 11.67
C GLY A 375 -24.78 3.06 10.25
N GLY A 376 -25.07 1.86 9.75
CA GLY A 376 -25.65 1.61 8.42
C GLY A 376 -24.60 1.45 7.32
N PHE A 377 -25.00 0.97 6.14
CA PHE A 377 -24.07 0.89 5.00
C PHE A 377 -23.76 2.32 4.48
N PRO A 378 -22.48 2.70 4.31
CA PRO A 378 -22.14 4.06 3.91
C PRO A 378 -22.73 4.44 2.53
N PRO A 379 -23.34 5.63 2.39
CA PRO A 379 -24.09 5.99 1.18
C PRO A 379 -23.22 6.19 -0.07
N LYS A 380 -21.92 6.45 0.11
CA LYS A 380 -20.94 6.59 -0.98
C LYS A 380 -20.21 5.27 -1.28
N HIS A 381 -20.54 4.19 -0.57
CA HIS A 381 -19.95 2.86 -0.82
C HIS A 381 -20.85 2.04 -1.74
N THR A 382 -20.28 1.02 -2.39
CA THR A 382 -21.04 0.04 -3.18
C THR A 382 -20.55 -1.36 -2.91
N PHE A 383 -21.45 -2.35 -2.99
CA PHE A 383 -21.11 -3.76 -2.95
C PHE A 383 -21.55 -4.43 -4.25
N ASP A 384 -20.59 -4.63 -5.14
CA ASP A 384 -20.79 -5.16 -6.49
C ASP A 384 -20.41 -6.64 -6.50
N VAL A 385 -21.39 -7.51 -6.23
CA VAL A 385 -21.23 -8.96 -6.41
C VAL A 385 -21.18 -9.28 -7.91
N ILE A 386 -20.11 -9.95 -8.34
CA ILE A 386 -19.82 -10.23 -9.75
C ILE A 386 -20.14 -11.70 -10.06
N ALA A 387 -21.20 -11.93 -10.83
CA ALA A 387 -21.50 -13.26 -11.35
C ALA A 387 -20.52 -13.66 -12.46
N GLY A 388 -20.40 -14.96 -12.70
CA GLY A 388 -19.52 -15.55 -13.71
C GLY A 388 -18.03 -15.51 -13.39
N THR A 389 -17.63 -15.04 -12.20
CA THR A 389 -16.22 -14.88 -11.82
C THR A 389 -15.87 -15.56 -10.50
N SER A 390 -14.61 -16.01 -10.43
CA SER A 390 -13.92 -16.47 -9.21
C SER A 390 -12.78 -15.50 -8.86
N HIS A 391 -11.64 -15.98 -8.37
CA HIS A 391 -10.45 -15.18 -8.04
C HIS A 391 -9.63 -14.71 -9.26
N GLN A 392 -10.30 -14.19 -10.28
CA GLN A 392 -9.71 -13.91 -11.58
C GLN A 392 -9.48 -12.42 -11.82
N ASP A 393 -8.25 -12.00 -12.07
CA ASP A 393 -7.88 -10.59 -12.15
C ASP A 393 -8.66 -9.83 -13.24
N TYR A 394 -8.46 -10.19 -14.50
CA TYR A 394 -9.03 -9.48 -15.65
C TYR A 394 -10.55 -9.60 -15.70
N PRO A 395 -11.18 -10.80 -15.59
CA PRO A 395 -12.63 -10.93 -15.51
C PRO A 395 -13.28 -10.04 -14.44
N MET A 396 -12.66 -9.90 -13.27
CA MET A 396 -13.15 -9.00 -12.21
C MET A 396 -13.02 -7.54 -12.61
N ILE A 397 -11.90 -7.12 -13.21
CA ILE A 397 -11.67 -5.73 -13.66
C ILE A 397 -12.60 -5.36 -14.82
N ARG A 398 -12.82 -6.26 -15.79
CA ARG A 398 -13.65 -6.02 -16.99
C ARG A 398 -15.15 -6.21 -16.78
N ALA A 399 -15.58 -6.73 -15.64
CA ALA A 399 -17.00 -6.96 -15.38
C ALA A 399 -17.79 -5.64 -15.45
N ASP A 400 -19.03 -5.67 -15.95
CA ASP A 400 -19.81 -4.45 -16.20
C ASP A 400 -19.95 -3.55 -14.96
N LYS A 401 -20.21 -4.15 -13.79
CA LYS A 401 -20.24 -3.42 -12.52
C LYS A 401 -18.88 -2.79 -12.19
N SER A 402 -17.77 -3.51 -12.37
CA SER A 402 -16.43 -2.95 -12.15
C SER A 402 -16.10 -1.85 -13.15
N VAL A 403 -16.42 -2.02 -14.44
CA VAL A 403 -16.27 -0.98 -15.47
C VAL A 403 -17.07 0.27 -15.09
N GLN A 404 -18.30 0.10 -14.60
CA GLN A 404 -19.11 1.19 -14.09
C GLN A 404 -18.39 1.95 -12.98
N ARG A 405 -17.76 1.28 -12.01
CA ARG A 405 -17.06 1.95 -10.90
C ARG A 405 -15.71 2.54 -11.28
N ILE A 406 -14.95 1.85 -12.12
CA ILE A 406 -13.58 2.24 -12.51
C ILE A 406 -13.61 3.37 -13.55
N PHE A 407 -14.45 3.26 -14.58
CA PHE A 407 -14.37 4.15 -15.75
C PHE A 407 -15.54 5.11 -15.90
N LEU A 408 -16.75 4.77 -15.45
CA LEU A 408 -17.96 5.52 -15.83
C LEU A 408 -18.56 6.39 -14.72
N SER A 409 -18.59 5.89 -13.49
CA SER A 409 -19.19 6.61 -12.34
C SER A 409 -18.50 7.94 -12.15
N ASP A 410 -19.24 9.05 -12.15
CA ASP A 410 -18.72 10.42 -12.03
C ASP A 410 -17.72 10.85 -13.13
N PHE A 411 -17.67 10.17 -14.29
CA PHE A 411 -16.67 10.46 -15.33
C PHE A 411 -16.65 11.93 -15.76
N ASN A 412 -17.83 12.52 -15.93
CA ASN A 412 -17.98 13.91 -16.34
C ASN A 412 -18.16 14.89 -15.18
N THR A 413 -18.03 14.44 -13.94
CA THR A 413 -18.29 15.24 -12.73
C THR A 413 -17.00 15.69 -12.07
N SER A 414 -16.95 16.94 -11.61
CA SER A 414 -15.91 17.44 -10.70
C SER A 414 -16.59 17.95 -9.43
N PHE A 415 -16.25 17.36 -8.29
CA PHE A 415 -16.78 17.75 -6.99
C PHE A 415 -15.96 18.90 -6.41
N PRO A 416 -16.59 19.82 -5.65
CA PRO A 416 -15.88 20.89 -4.95
C PRO A 416 -14.76 20.35 -4.06
N LEU A 417 -13.69 21.14 -3.93
CA LEU A 417 -12.62 20.81 -3.00
C LEU A 417 -13.11 20.90 -1.55
N LEU A 418 -12.68 19.95 -0.72
CA LEU A 418 -12.91 19.97 0.72
C LEU A 418 -12.25 21.20 1.34
N ALA A 419 -13.02 22.01 2.05
CA ALA A 419 -12.52 23.16 2.79
C ALA A 419 -11.69 22.75 4.02
N ASN A 420 -12.10 21.66 4.69
CA ASN A 420 -11.40 21.13 5.86
C ASN A 420 -10.57 19.89 5.48
N THR A 421 -9.24 20.03 5.53
CA THR A 421 -8.30 18.93 5.29
C THR A 421 -7.55 18.50 6.55
N THR A 422 -8.02 18.92 7.73
CA THR A 422 -7.41 18.54 9.01
C THR A 422 -7.61 17.05 9.30
N ASN A 423 -6.61 16.48 9.96
CA ASN A 423 -6.61 15.10 10.42
C ASN A 423 -6.43 15.07 11.94
N PRO A 424 -6.98 14.06 12.64
CA PRO A 424 -6.93 14.00 14.11
C PRO A 424 -5.52 14.08 14.70
N GLY A 425 -4.51 13.58 13.98
CA GLY A 425 -3.11 13.56 14.40
C GLY A 425 -2.29 14.77 13.95
N ASP A 426 -2.91 15.75 13.28
CA ASP A 426 -2.23 16.95 12.85
C ASP A 426 -1.79 17.77 14.06
N ARG A 427 -0.55 18.26 14.00
CA ARG A 427 -0.07 19.18 15.04
C ARG A 427 -0.75 20.52 14.81
N PRO A 428 -1.14 21.26 15.87
CA PRO A 428 -1.50 22.65 15.72
C PRO A 428 -0.38 23.33 14.93
N PRO A 429 -0.68 24.23 13.98
CA PRO A 429 0.35 25.08 13.43
C PRO A 429 1.05 25.69 14.63
N HIS A 430 2.36 25.49 14.75
CA HIS A 430 3.14 26.29 15.69
C HIS A 430 2.74 27.73 15.39
N SER A 431 2.19 28.45 16.39
CA SER A 431 1.85 29.85 16.23
C SER A 431 2.96 30.49 15.44
N HIS A 432 2.59 31.15 14.32
CA HIS A 432 3.54 31.82 13.46
C HIS A 432 4.58 32.48 14.35
N ARG A 433 5.83 32.00 14.25
CA ARG A 433 6.94 32.62 14.97
C ARG A 433 6.92 34.06 14.54
N ASP A 434 6.65 34.94 15.48
CA ASP A 434 6.80 36.37 15.30
C ASP A 434 8.22 36.62 14.73
N PRO A 435 8.34 37.06 13.46
CA PRO A 435 9.63 37.29 12.84
C PRO A 435 10.40 38.42 13.53
N THR A 436 9.74 39.21 14.39
CA THR A 436 10.36 40.26 15.20
C THR A 436 10.92 39.77 16.55
N LYS A 437 10.67 38.50 16.91
CA LYS A 437 11.24 37.86 18.11
C LYS A 437 11.96 36.56 17.75
N PRO A 438 13.16 36.62 17.15
CA PRO A 438 14.00 35.45 17.04
C PRO A 438 14.32 34.95 18.46
N LYS A 439 13.85 33.74 18.81
CA LYS A 439 14.44 33.01 19.94
C LYS A 439 15.91 32.82 19.57
N LEU A 440 16.81 33.50 20.30
CA LEU A 440 18.20 33.12 20.38
C LEU A 440 18.25 31.60 20.50
N LYS A 441 18.87 30.92 19.52
CA LYS A 441 19.27 29.53 19.69
C LYS A 441 20.29 29.52 20.82
N MET A 442 19.81 29.47 22.06
CA MET A 442 20.67 29.22 23.20
C MET A 442 21.18 27.80 23.01
N PHE A 443 22.43 27.69 22.55
CA PHE A 443 23.19 26.44 22.43
C PHE A 443 23.37 25.73 23.79
N SER A 444 22.93 26.36 24.88
CA SER A 444 22.88 25.79 26.23
C SER A 444 21.43 25.54 26.63
N THR A 445 20.96 24.29 26.53
CA THR A 445 19.80 23.86 27.33
C THR A 445 20.29 23.39 28.70
N PRO A 446 19.44 23.33 29.75
CA PRO A 446 19.85 22.83 31.06
C PRO A 446 20.56 21.46 30.99
N LYS A 447 20.13 20.59 30.06
CA LYS A 447 20.78 19.31 29.80
C LYS A 447 22.22 19.45 29.27
N HIS A 448 22.48 20.38 28.35
CA HIS A 448 23.83 20.65 27.85
C HIS A 448 24.73 21.27 28.93
N ARG A 449 24.18 22.14 29.79
CA ARG A 449 24.92 22.71 30.92
C ARG A 449 25.34 21.64 31.92
N ILE A 450 24.44 20.72 32.27
CA ILE A 450 24.75 19.59 33.17
C ILE A 450 25.84 18.70 32.57
N ILE A 451 25.75 18.36 31.29
CA ILE A 451 26.76 17.53 30.60
C ILE A 451 28.11 18.24 30.57
N ALA A 452 28.15 19.53 30.22
CA ALA A 452 29.39 20.30 30.17
C ALA A 452 30.02 20.46 31.56
N THR A 453 29.22 20.72 32.60
CA THR A 453 29.71 20.78 33.99
C THR A 453 30.22 19.42 34.47
N GLY A 454 29.54 18.33 34.10
CA GLY A 454 29.99 16.97 34.41
C GLY A 454 31.31 16.62 33.73
N LEU A 455 31.48 16.95 32.44
CA LEU A 455 32.73 16.76 31.71
C LEU A 455 33.86 17.59 32.32
N LEU A 456 33.63 18.89 32.55
CA LEU A 456 34.66 19.78 33.11
C LEU A 456 35.07 19.35 34.53
N GLY A 457 34.08 19.08 35.39
CA GLY A 457 34.33 18.63 36.76
C GLY A 457 35.03 17.27 36.83
N GLY A 458 34.62 16.32 35.96
CA GLY A 458 35.25 15.01 35.85
C GLY A 458 36.70 15.10 35.37
N SER A 459 36.99 15.94 34.36
CA SER A 459 38.35 16.14 33.86
C SER A 459 39.26 16.78 34.92
N VAL A 460 38.80 17.83 35.61
CA VAL A 460 39.57 18.48 36.67
C VAL A 460 39.86 17.52 37.82
N PHE A 461 38.84 16.76 38.26
CA PHE A 461 39.02 15.76 39.31
C PHE A 461 40.03 14.68 38.90
N PHE A 462 39.93 14.15 37.68
CA PHE A 462 40.86 13.15 37.19
C PHE A 462 42.30 13.67 37.15
N THR A 463 42.52 14.90 36.65
CA THR A 463 43.86 15.50 36.63
C THR A 463 44.42 15.67 38.04
N VAL A 464 43.62 16.19 38.98
CA VAL A 464 44.06 16.36 40.38
C VAL A 464 44.39 15.02 41.02
N ALA A 465 43.49 14.03 40.88
CA ALA A 465 43.70 12.69 41.44
C ALA A 465 44.95 12.02 40.84
N PHE A 466 45.12 12.10 39.51
CA PHE A 466 46.28 11.54 38.82
C PHE A 466 47.60 12.13 39.34
N PHE A 467 47.71 13.47 39.41
CA PHE A 467 48.93 14.13 39.90
C PHE A 467 49.13 14.04 41.42
N SER A 468 48.07 13.83 42.21
CA SER A 468 48.20 13.56 43.65
C SER A 468 48.64 12.14 43.95
N VAL A 469 48.34 11.17 43.08
CA VAL A 469 48.72 9.76 43.25
C VAL A 469 50.12 9.46 42.69
N LEU A 470 50.56 10.18 41.65
CA LEU A 470 51.89 9.99 41.03
C LEU A 470 53.07 9.92 42.03
N PRO A 471 53.17 10.78 43.06
CA PRO A 471 54.27 10.72 44.03
C PRO A 471 54.28 9.47 44.92
N PHE A 472 53.13 8.79 45.05
CA PHE A 472 53.03 7.52 45.78
C PHE A 472 53.32 6.30 44.90
N MET A 473 53.17 6.44 43.58
CA MET A 473 53.47 5.39 42.61
C MET A 473 54.93 5.39 42.16
N PHE A 474 55.59 6.55 42.17
CA PHE A 474 56.99 6.70 41.79
C PHE A 474 57.79 7.18 43.00
N THR A 475 58.45 6.26 43.70
CA THR A 475 59.43 6.60 44.74
C THR A 475 60.71 7.11 44.09
N ASP A 476 61.23 8.24 44.58
CA ASP A 476 62.48 8.86 44.09
C ASP A 476 63.65 7.86 44.13
N ASN A 477 64.16 7.47 42.95
CA ASN A 477 65.43 6.76 42.77
C ASN A 477 66.63 7.75 42.82
N TYR A 478 66.54 8.79 43.66
CA TYR A 478 67.61 9.77 43.81
C TYR A 478 68.65 9.27 44.82
N ASP A 479 69.78 8.76 44.31
CA ASP A 479 70.97 8.48 45.12
C ASP A 479 71.86 9.74 45.19
N GLY A 480 71.66 10.53 46.24
CA GLY A 480 72.43 11.76 46.48
C GLY A 480 73.94 11.52 46.62
N ARG A 481 74.38 10.32 47.01
CA ARG A 481 75.81 9.99 47.11
C ARG A 481 76.46 9.88 45.73
N ALA A 482 75.77 9.26 44.77
CA ALA A 482 76.26 9.16 43.41
C ALA A 482 76.46 10.55 42.77
N TYR A 483 75.52 11.47 43.02
CA TYR A 483 75.58 12.84 42.52
C TYR A 483 76.73 13.67 43.10
N GLU A 484 76.98 13.58 44.41
CA GLU A 484 78.11 14.29 45.03
C GLU A 484 79.47 13.76 44.57
N VAL A 485 79.60 12.44 44.38
CA VAL A 485 80.81 11.83 43.83
C VAL A 485 81.06 12.35 42.40
N GLU A 486 80.04 12.39 41.55
CA GLU A 486 80.17 12.91 40.18
C GLU A 486 80.60 14.38 40.17
N LEU A 487 79.98 15.23 41.01
CA LEU A 487 80.34 16.64 41.13
C LEU A 487 81.75 16.87 41.65
N SER A 488 82.20 16.07 42.62
CA SER A 488 83.56 16.16 43.16
C SER A 488 84.61 15.77 42.10
N ASN A 489 84.33 14.74 41.30
CA ASN A 489 85.18 14.31 40.19
C ASN A 489 85.24 15.37 39.09
N ARG A 490 84.10 16.00 38.74
CA ARG A 490 84.05 17.10 37.76
C ARG A 490 84.82 18.33 38.23
N ARG A 491 84.81 18.67 39.54
CA ARG A 491 85.61 19.79 40.07
C ARG A 491 87.12 19.53 40.01
N ARG A 492 87.56 18.29 40.25
CA ARG A 492 88.99 17.91 40.12
C ARG A 492 89.51 17.93 38.68
N LEU A 493 88.66 17.74 37.68
CA LEU A 493 89.05 17.79 36.27
C LEU A 493 89.14 19.22 35.71
N LEU A 494 88.67 20.22 36.48
CA LEU A 494 88.63 21.64 36.09
C LEU A 494 89.61 22.52 36.91
N SER A 495 90.46 21.90 37.73
CA SER A 495 91.58 22.50 38.48
C SER A 495 92.88 21.80 38.11
#